data_AF-A0A3D0HIH0-F1
#
_entry.id   AF-A0A3D0HIH0-F1
#
_cell.length_a   1.000
_cell.length_b   1.000
_cell.length_c   1.000
_cell.angle_alpha   90.00
_cell.angle_beta   90.00
_cell.angle_gamma   90.00
#
_symmetry.space_group_name_H-M   'P 1'
#
loop_
_entity.id
_entity.type
_entity.pdbx_description
1 polymer ?
#
loop_
_entity_poly.entity_id
_entity_poly.type
_entity_poly.pdbx_seq_one_letter_code
_entity_poly.pdbx_strand_id
1 'polypeptide(L)' 'MTVIATAGHVDHGKSSLVLALTGTDPDRWAEEKRRGMTIDLGFAHTQLPSGETASFIDVPGHIRFLRNMLAGVG' A
#
# COMPACT_ATOMS: atom_id res chain seq x y z
N MET A 1 18.07 -3.85 -1.02
CA MET A 1 16.63 -3.92 -1.33
C MET A 1 15.93 -2.98 -0.37
N THR A 2 15.30 -1.93 -0.89
CA THR A 2 14.66 -0.89 -0.07
C THR A 2 13.17 -1.17 -0.01
N VAL A 3 12.63 -1.29 1.20
CA VAL A 3 11.20 -1.50 1.45
C VAL A 3 10.64 -0.22 2.06
N ILE A 4 9.53 0.26 1.51
CA ILE A 4 8.86 1.50 1.90
C ILE A 4 7.42 1.13 2.28
N ALA A 5 7.03 1.39 3.53
CA ALA A 5 5.65 1.22 3.97
C ALA A 5 4.89 2.55 3.90
N THR A 6 3.72 2.57 3.26
CA THR A 6 2.83 3.76 3.23
C THR A 6 1.81 3.68 4.35
N ALA A 7 2.00 4.48 5.40
CA ALA A 7 1.09 4.58 6.55
C ALA A 7 0.42 5.96 6.63
N GLY A 8 -0.77 6.01 7.21
CA GLY A 8 -1.57 7.24 7.32
C GLY A 8 -3.07 6.96 7.49
N HIS A 9 -3.83 8.01 7.79
CA HIS A 9 -5.28 7.92 8.03
C HIS A 9 -6.04 7.35 6.81
N VAL A 10 -7.26 6.85 7.04
CA VAL A 10 -8.15 6.41 5.96
C VAL A 10 -8.39 7.55 4.96
N ASP A 11 -8.53 7.21 3.67
CA ASP A 11 -8.81 8.14 2.56
C ASP A 11 -7.77 9.25 2.31
N HIS A 12 -6.59 9.20 2.93
CA HIS A 12 -5.50 10.15 2.68
C HIS A 12 -4.63 9.77 1.46
N GLY A 13 -5.17 9.00 0.50
CA GLY A 13 -4.52 8.77 -0.81
C GLY A 13 -3.29 7.86 -0.82
N LYS A 14 -3.07 7.02 0.20
CA LYS A 14 -1.93 6.08 0.26
C LYS A 14 -1.87 5.16 -0.95
N SER A 15 -2.96 4.45 -1.23
CA SER A 15 -3.07 3.51 -2.35
C SER A 15 -2.93 4.22 -3.70
N SER A 16 -3.50 5.43 -3.82
CA SER A 16 -3.35 6.28 -5.01
C SER A 16 -1.89 6.71 -5.23
N LEU A 17 -1.15 7.02 -4.16
CA LEU A 17 0.27 7.35 -4.24
C LEU A 17 1.09 6.14 -4.70
N VAL A 18 0.83 4.95 -4.15
CA VAL A 18 1.50 3.72 -4.56
C VAL A 18 1.24 3.42 -6.03
N LEU A 19 0.00 3.54 -6.49
CA LEU A 19 -0.37 3.39 -7.89
C LEU A 19 0.37 4.39 -8.78
N ALA A 20 0.43 5.67 -8.39
CA ALA A 20 1.11 6.71 -9.17
C ALA A 20 2.63 6.45 -9.26
N LEU A 21 3.25 5.94 -8.20
CA LEU A 21 4.69 5.67 -8.15
C LEU A 21 5.12 4.37 -8.82
N THR A 22 4.25 3.36 -8.82
CA THR A 22 4.62 1.99 -9.25
C THR A 22 3.86 1.49 -10.47
N GLY A 23 2.78 2.17 -10.86
CA GLY A 23 1.83 1.68 -11.86
C GLY A 23 1.03 0.45 -11.41
N THR A 24 1.19 0.01 -10.16
CA THR A 24 0.53 -1.17 -9.61
C THR A 24 -0.53 -0.73 -8.59
N ASP A 25 -1.77 -1.15 -8.81
CA ASP A 25 -2.86 -0.97 -7.86
C ASP A 25 -2.67 -1.92 -6.66
N PRO A 26 -2.46 -1.38 -5.44
CA PRO A 26 -2.22 -2.22 -4.27
C PRO A 26 -3.50 -2.89 -3.74
N ASP A 27 -4.70 -2.37 -4.06
CA ASP A 27 -5.97 -2.93 -3.63
C ASP A 27 -6.36 -4.12 -4.52
N ARG A 28 -6.31 -5.33 -3.97
CA ARG A 28 -6.47 -6.58 -4.74
C ARG A 28 -7.88 -7.15 -4.64
N TRP A 29 -8.61 -6.82 -3.59
CA TRP A 29 -9.93 -7.37 -3.35
C TRP A 29 -11.02 -6.53 -4.03
N ALA A 30 -11.99 -7.19 -4.65
CA ALA A 30 -13.15 -6.51 -5.23
C ALA A 30 -13.95 -5.70 -4.18
N GLU A 31 -13.85 -6.07 -2.90
CA GLU A 31 -14.45 -5.33 -1.79
C GLU A 31 -13.72 -4.01 -1.50
N GLU A 32 -12.38 -4.00 -1.54
CA GLU A 32 -11.57 -2.79 -1.35
C GLU A 32 -11.94 -1.74 -2.40
N LYS A 33 -12.01 -2.16 -3.66
CA LYS A 33 -12.40 -1.29 -4.79
C LYS A 33 -13.82 -0.77 -4.68
N ARG A 34 -14.76 -1.61 -4.23
CA ARG A 34 -16.16 -1.18 -4.03
C ARG A 34 -16.32 -0.18 -2.90
N ARG A 35 -15.52 -0.31 -1.85
CA ARG A 35 -15.61 0.52 -0.64
C ARG A 35 -14.65 1.70 -0.64
N GLY A 36 -13.70 1.74 -1.58
CA GLY A 36 -12.65 2.76 -1.62
C GLY A 36 -11.72 2.70 -0.42
N MET A 37 -11.50 1.50 0.16
CA MET A 37 -10.71 1.35 1.37
C MET A 37 -9.86 0.08 1.34
N THR A 38 -8.61 0.20 1.76
CA THR A 38 -7.68 -0.92 1.95
C THR A 38 -8.08 -1.76 3.18
N ILE A 39 -8.23 -3.06 3.00
CA ILE A 39 -8.63 -4.03 4.03
C ILE A 39 -7.41 -4.82 4.52
N ASP A 40 -6.52 -5.18 3.60
CA ASP A 40 -5.31 -5.96 3.88
C ASP A 40 -4.06 -5.29 3.31
N LEU A 41 -2.88 -5.87 3.54
CA LEU A 41 -1.62 -5.34 3.03
C LEU A 41 -1.58 -5.39 1.50
N GLY A 42 -1.38 -4.23 0.88
CA GLY A 42 -1.11 -4.10 -0.54
C GLY A 42 0.39 -4.17 -0.83
N PHE A 43 0.78 -4.80 -1.94
CA PHE A 43 2.19 -4.90 -2.33
C PHE A 43 2.40 -4.45 -3.78
N ALA A 44 3.38 -3.58 -3.97
CA ALA A 44 3.82 -3.08 -5.26
C ALA A 44 5.35 -2.96 -5.29
N HIS A 45 5.93 -2.86 -6.49
CA HIS A 45 7.36 -2.60 -6.65
C HIS A 45 7.62 -1.83 -7.94
N THR A 46 8.73 -1.11 -7.98
CA THR A 46 9.18 -0.40 -9.18
C THR A 46 10.70 -0.38 -9.26
N GLN A 47 11.23 -0.31 -10.48
CA GLN A 47 12.65 -0.04 -10.70
C GLN A 47 12.88 1.47 -10.73
N LEU A 48 13.83 1.93 -9.94
CA LEU A 48 14.27 3.31 -9.92
C LEU A 48 15.23 3.59 -11.11
N PRO A 49 15.40 4.85 -11.52
CA PRO A 49 16.36 5.21 -12.56
C PRO A 49 17.81 4.79 -12.27
N SER A 50 18.15 4.58 -10.98
CA SER A 50 19.44 4.04 -10.55
C SER A 50 19.63 2.55 -10.88
N GLY A 51 18.59 1.84 -11.31
CA GLY A 51 18.58 0.38 -11.49
C GLY A 51 18.23 -0.40 -10.22
N GLU A 52 18.05 0.28 -9.09
CA GLU A 52 17.62 -0.35 -7.84
C GLU A 52 16.12 -0.66 -7.84
N THR A 53 15.71 -1.71 -7.13
CA THR A 53 14.30 -2.02 -6.90
C THR A 53 13.82 -1.45 -5.57
N ALA A 54 12.74 -0.68 -5.62
CA ALA A 54 11.98 -0.24 -4.45
C ALA A 54 10.70 -1.07 -4.31
N SER A 55 10.48 -1.63 -3.14
CA SER A 55 9.26 -2.37 -2.80
C SER A 55 8.38 -1.53 -1.89
N PHE A 56 7.08 -1.49 -2.18
CA PHE A 56 6.08 -0.75 -1.43
C PHE A 56 5.13 -1.72 -0.72
N ILE A 57 4.86 -1.43 0.55
CA ILE A 57 3.83 -2.08 1.36
C ILE A 57 2.78 -1.03 1.72
N ASP A 58 1.59 -1.14 1.15
CA ASP A 58 0.47 -0.27 1.48
C ASP A 58 -0.29 -0.83 2.68
N VAL A 59 -0.32 -0.07 3.78
CA VAL A 59 -0.97 -0.52 5.02
C VAL A 59 -2.35 0.12 5.19
N PRO A 60 -3.34 -0.63 5.72
CA PRO A 60 -4.67 -0.09 5.91
C PRO A 60 -4.69 1.03 6.96
N GLY A 61 -5.40 2.12 6.65
CA GLY A 61 -5.48 3.32 7.50
C GLY A 61 -6.66 3.34 8.49
N HIS A 62 -7.61 2.40 8.36
CA HIS A 62 -8.78 2.33 9.22
C HIS A 62 -8.49 1.50 10.48
N ILE A 63 -8.88 2.01 11.65
CA ILE A 63 -8.65 1.36 12.97
C ILE A 63 -9.19 -0.07 13.08
N ARG A 64 -10.19 -0.46 12.28
CA ARG A 64 -10.75 -1.82 12.27
C ARG A 64 -9.73 -2.85 11.75
N PHE A 65 -8.75 -2.41 10.97
CA PHE A 65 -7.72 -3.23 10.34
C PHE A 65 -6.33 -2.99 10.94
N LEU A 66 -6.25 -2.43 12.15
CA LEU A 66 -4.99 -2.15 12.85
C LEU A 66 -4.09 -3.40 12.97
N ARG A 67 -4.68 -4.59 13.14
CA ARG A 67 -3.94 -5.85 13.19
C ARG A 67 -3.19 -6.15 11.88
N ASN A 68 -3.83 -5.91 10.74
CA ASN A 68 -3.24 -6.10 9.42
C ASN A 68 -2.16 -5.06 9.18
N MET A 69 -2.40 -3.80 9.57
CA MET A 69 -1.39 -2.73 9.53
C MET A 69 -0.12 -3.11 10.29
N LEU A 70 -0.24 -3.63 11.52
CA LEU A 70 0.91 -4.03 12.34
C LEU A 70 1.74 -5.17 11.72
N ALA A 71 1.11 -6.06 10.94
CA ALA A 71 1.80 -7.13 10.24
C ALA A 71 2.70 -6.63 9.09
N GLY A 72 2.42 -5.46 8.53
CA GLY A 72 3.17 -4.89 7.40
C GLY A 72 4.30 -3.92 7.77
N VAL A 73 4.44 -3.59 9.07
CA VAL A 73 5.41 -2.60 9.59
C VAL A 73 6.51 -3.27 10.44
N GLY A 74 6.46 -4.60 10.60
CA GLY A 74 7.43 -5.40 11.36
C GLY A 74 8.61 -5.92 10.55
#